data_AF-A0A3D2D428-F1
#
_entry.id   AF-A0A3D2D428-F1
#
_cell.length_a   1.000
_cell.length_b   1.000
_cell.length_c   1.000
_cell.angle_alpha   90.00
_cell.angle_beta   90.00
_cell.angle_gamma   90.00
#
_symmetry.space_group_name_H-M   'P 1'
#
loop_
_entity.id
_entity.type
_entity.pdbx_description
1 polymer ?
#
loop_
_entity_poly.entity_id
_entity_poly.type
_entity_poly.pdbx_seq_one_letter_code
_entity_poly.pdbx_strand_id
1 'polypeptide(L)' 'MSKNMLTTKEATLLSDLLIYEESAAKKARLYSRILTNAKLAEKANELADGHQKRFNALFELL' A
#
# COMPACT_ATOMS: atom_id res chain seq x y z
N MET A 1 6.56 3.45 21.11
CA MET A 1 6.00 4.24 19.99
C MET A 1 6.91 5.42 19.78
N SER A 2 7.57 5.50 18.63
CA SER A 2 8.45 6.64 18.31
C SER A 2 7.57 7.88 18.18
N LYS A 3 7.83 8.92 18.98
CA LYS A 3 7.25 10.25 18.74
C LYS A 3 8.00 10.85 17.56
N ASN A 4 7.63 10.46 16.33
CA ASN A 4 8.14 11.10 15.14
C ASN A 4 7.53 12.51 15.10
N MET A 5 8.30 13.53 15.47
CA MET A 5 7.89 14.92 15.25
C MET A 5 8.05 15.23 13.77
N LEU A 6 7.03 14.87 13.00
CA LEU A 6 6.97 15.17 11.58
C LEU A 6 6.67 16.65 11.37
N THR A 7 7.40 17.27 10.45
CA THR A 7 6.97 18.57 9.92
C THR A 7 5.67 18.42 9.14
N THR A 8 4.90 19.50 8.97
CA THR A 8 3.67 19.47 8.18
C THR A 8 3.89 18.92 6.77
N LYS A 9 5.03 19.26 6.14
CA LYS A 9 5.37 18.77 4.80
C LYS A 9 5.59 17.26 4.77
N GLU A 10 6.30 16.71 5.76
CA GLU A 10 6.54 15.27 5.86
C GLU A 10 5.25 14.51 6.18
N ALA A 11 4.41 15.05 7.05
CA ALA A 11 3.10 14.47 7.35
C ALA A 11 2.18 14.45 6.11
N THR A 12 2.17 15.53 5.31
CA THR A 12 1.43 15.56 4.03
C THR A 12 1.98 14.53 3.05
N LEU A 13 3.30 14.46 2.89
CA LEU A 13 3.93 13.47 2.01
C LEU A 13 3.60 12.03 2.42
N LEU A 14 3.68 11.72 3.72
CA LEU A 14 3.31 10.39 4.23
C LEU A 14 1.83 10.09 4.00
N SER A 15 0.95 11.07 4.16
CA SER A 15 -0.49 10.92 3.88
C SER A 15 -0.74 10.60 2.41
N ASP A 16 -0.08 11.29 1.48
CA ASP A 16 -0.19 11.02 0.04
C ASP A 16 0.32 9.61 -0.32
N LEU A 17 1.46 9.21 0.25
CA LEU A 17 2.01 7.86 0.07
C LEU A 17 1.06 6.78 0.59
N LEU A 18 0.44 6.99 1.75
CA LEU A 18 -0.56 6.06 2.29
C LEU A 18 -1.76 5.92 1.35
N ILE A 19 -2.26 7.02 0.79
CA ILE A 19 -3.36 6.99 -0.19
C ILE A 19 -2.95 6.21 -1.44
N TYR A 20 -1.73 6.40 -1.94
CA TYR A 20 -1.24 5.67 -3.11
C TYR A 20 -1.06 4.18 -2.84
N GLU A 21 -0.48 3.79 -1.71
CA GLU A 21 -0.31 2.39 -1.33
C GLU A 21 -1.67 1.70 -1.12
N GLU A 22 -2.64 2.36 -0.49
CA GLU A 22 -3.99 1.83 -0.32
C GLU A 22 -4.69 1.62 -1.68
N SER A 23 -4.64 2.62 -2.56
CA SER A 23 -5.23 2.57 -3.89
C SER A 23 -4.62 1.44 -4.73
N ALA A 24 -3.30 1.30 -4.69
CA ALA A 24 -2.59 0.26 -5.41
C ALA A 24 -2.89 -1.14 -4.85
N ALA A 25 -2.92 -1.30 -3.52
CA ALA A 25 -3.30 -2.56 -2.87
C ALA A 25 -4.71 -3.02 -3.28
N LYS A 26 -5.69 -2.10 -3.26
CA LYS A 26 -7.08 -2.40 -3.66
C LYS A 26 -7.18 -2.81 -5.13
N LYS A 27 -6.51 -2.08 -6.03
CA LYS A 27 -6.50 -2.42 -7.47
C LYS A 27 -5.83 -3.76 -7.74
N ALA A 28 -4.67 -4.01 -7.12
CA ALA A 28 -3.97 -5.28 -7.26
C ALA A 28 -4.82 -6.46 -6.75
N ARG A 29 -5.54 -6.28 -5.62
CA ARG A 29 -6.47 -7.29 -5.10
C ARG A 29 -7.70 -7.48 -5.98
N LEU A 30 -8.18 -6.44 -6.64
CA LEU A 30 -9.24 -6.57 -7.63
C LEU A 30 -8.74 -7.40 -8.82
N TYR A 31 -7.57 -7.07 -9.37
CA TYR A 31 -6.98 -7.79 -10.50
C TYR A 31 -6.68 -9.25 -10.17
N SER A 32 -6.24 -9.57 -8.95
CA SER A 32 -6.04 -10.96 -8.54
C SER A 32 -7.32 -11.81 -8.58
N ARG A 33 -8.50 -11.18 -8.53
CA ARG A 33 -9.80 -11.87 -8.56
C ARG A 33 -10.41 -11.96 -9.95
N ILE A 34 -10.13 -10.99 -10.82
CA ILE A 34 -10.77 -10.89 -12.15
C ILE A 34 -9.88 -11.40 -13.29
N LEU A 35 -8.58 -11.54 -13.08
CA LEU A 35 -7.67 -12.09 -14.08
C LEU A 35 -7.93 -13.58 -14.28
N THR A 36 -8.11 -13.98 -15.54
CA THR A 36 -8.31 -15.38 -15.94
C THR A 36 -7.02 -16.20 -15.93
N ASN A 37 -5.88 -15.54 -16.17
CA ASN A 37 -4.58 -16.18 -16.11
C ASN A 37 -4.15 -16.37 -14.65
N ALA A 38 -4.10 -17.61 -14.19
CA ALA A 38 -3.78 -17.97 -12.81
C ALA A 38 -2.43 -17.41 -12.32
N LYS A 39 -1.39 -17.40 -13.18
CA LYS A 39 -0.07 -16.86 -12.81
C LYS A 39 -0.11 -15.34 -12.62
N LEU A 40 -0.85 -14.64 -13.47
CA LEU A 40 -1.01 -13.18 -13.34
C LEU A 40 -1.88 -12.83 -12.13
N ALA A 41 -2.93 -13.63 -11.86
CA ALA A 41 -3.77 -13.47 -10.68
C ALA A 41 -2.96 -13.65 -9.38
N GLU A 42 -2.12 -14.68 -9.31
CA GLU A 42 -1.20 -14.91 -8.20
C GLU A 42 -0.22 -13.75 -8.01
N LYS A 43 0.42 -13.28 -9.09
CA LYS A 43 1.33 -12.13 -9.03
C LYS A 43 0.62 -10.84 -8.60
N ALA A 44 -0.61 -10.61 -9.06
CA ALA A 44 -1.41 -9.47 -8.61
C ALA A 44 -1.75 -9.59 -7.11
N ASN A 45 -1.95 -10.80 -6.60
CA ASN A 45 -2.19 -11.03 -5.17
C ASN A 45 -0.93 -10.74 -4.33
N GLU A 46 0.24 -11.22 -4.79
CA GLU A 46 1.54 -10.90 -4.16
C GLU A 46 1.80 -9.39 -4.14
N LEU A 47 1.49 -8.69 -5.25
CA LEU A 47 1.61 -7.23 -5.33
C LEU A 47 0.69 -6.55 -4.30
N ALA A 48 -0.57 -6.99 -4.18
CA ALA A 48 -1.50 -6.44 -3.20
C ALA A 48 -0.97 -6.59 -1.77
N ASP A 49 -0.43 -7.75 -1.41
CA ASP A 49 0.17 -7.98 -0.09
C ASP A 49 1.42 -7.13 0.13
N GLY A 50 2.22 -6.90 -0.92
CA GLY A 50 3.36 -5.99 -0.89
C GLY A 50 2.98 -4.53 -0.62
N HIS A 51 1.95 -4.02 -1.31
CA HIS A 51 1.40 -2.69 -1.07
C HIS A 51 0.85 -2.55 0.35
N GLN A 52 0.14 -3.57 0.85
CA GLN A 52 -0.36 -3.56 2.24
C GLN A 52 0.77 -3.52 3.27
N LYS A 53 1.86 -4.27 3.07
CA LYS A 53 3.02 -4.24 3.96
C LYS A 53 3.67 -2.86 4.00
N ARG A 54 3.83 -2.21 2.83
CA ARG A 54 4.36 -0.84 2.75
C ARG A 54 3.43 0.18 3.39
N PHE A 55 2.13 0.07 3.17
CA PHE A 55 1.14 0.90 3.86
C PHE A 55 1.31 0.82 5.38
N ASN A 56 1.37 -0.40 5.93
CA ASN A 56 1.52 -0.59 7.38
C ASN A 56 2.83 0.01 7.88
N ALA A 57 3.93 -0.20 7.17
CA ALA A 57 5.23 0.37 7.52
C ALA A 57 5.22 1.92 7.49
N LEU A 58 4.55 2.53 6.51
CA LEU A 58 4.38 3.98 6.44
C LEU A 58 3.47 4.50 7.57
N PHE A 59 2.42 3.75 7.91
CA PHE A 59 1.46 4.11 8.95
C PHE A 59 2.11 4.07 10.33
N GLU A 60 3.06 3.15 10.56
CA GLU A 60 3.87 3.10 11.79
C GLU A 60 4.81 4.32 11.97
N LEU A 61 5.03 5.13 10.92
CA LEU A 61 5.82 6.34 11.00
C LEU A 61 5.02 7.57 11.46
N LEU A 62 3.68 7.49 11.45
CA LEU A 62 2.75 8.52 11.95
C LEU A 62 2.53 8.37 13.46
#